data_AF-A0AA43ZFR1-F1
#
_entry.id   AF-A0AA43ZFR1-F1
#
_cell.length_a   1.000
_cell.length_b   1.000
_cell.length_c   1.000
_cell.angle_alpha   90.00
_cell.angle_beta   90.00
_cell.angle_gamma   90.00
#
_symmetry.space_group_name_H-M   'P 1'
#
loop_
_entity.id
_entity.type
_entity.pdbx_description
1 polymer ?
#
loop_
_entity_poly.entity_id
_entity_poly.type
_entity_poly.pdbx_seq_one_letter_code
_entity_poly.pdbx_strand_id
1 'polypeptide(L)'
;MKAVTLSLAALGFIGLPAASQAADQDFTLTYHVERIPAAKLSIDTCGSVVSEVAEKAGLGAALQSFPGQLVTVQGGTSGSGAFVVQCIAVDATTVAVVQGFDYQSTKGPLGDAADQMIAALKAEAE
;
A
#
# COMPACT_ATOMS: atom_id res chain seq x y z
N MET A 1 -64.45 -31.66 32.14
CA MET A 1 -63.87 -30.57 31.33
C MET A 1 -62.45 -30.32 31.84
N LYS A 2 -61.42 -30.73 31.10
CA LYS A 2 -60.01 -30.57 31.49
C LYS A 2 -59.33 -29.82 30.35
N ALA A 3 -58.87 -28.61 30.64
CA ALA A 3 -58.34 -27.67 29.67
C ALA A 3 -56.99 -28.17 29.13
N VAL A 4 -56.86 -28.08 27.79
CA VAL A 4 -55.63 -28.32 27.04
C VAL A 4 -54.81 -27.05 27.09
N THR A 5 -53.64 -27.09 27.71
CA THR A 5 -52.69 -25.97 27.72
C THR A 5 -51.59 -26.26 26.70
N LEU A 6 -51.73 -25.69 25.51
CA LEU A 6 -50.69 -25.67 24.47
C LEU A 6 -49.70 -24.56 24.82
N SER A 7 -48.44 -24.90 25.10
CA SER A 7 -47.36 -23.91 25.23
C SER A 7 -46.49 -23.96 23.98
N LEU A 8 -46.79 -23.05 23.04
CA LEU A 8 -46.02 -22.82 21.82
C LEU A 8 -45.03 -21.68 22.09
N ALA A 9 -43.78 -22.00 22.42
CA ALA A 9 -42.70 -21.01 22.54
C ALA A 9 -41.76 -21.12 21.33
N ALA A 10 -42.16 -20.51 20.21
CA ALA A 10 -41.28 -20.28 19.07
C ALA A 10 -40.50 -18.98 19.32
N LEU A 11 -39.31 -19.09 19.93
CA LEU A 11 -38.34 -18.00 19.99
C LEU A 11 -37.71 -17.85 18.60
N GLY A 12 -38.31 -16.99 17.78
CA GLY A 12 -37.71 -16.50 16.54
C GLY A 12 -36.47 -15.66 16.87
N PHE A 13 -35.30 -16.29 16.84
CA PHE A 13 -34.05 -15.56 16.62
C PHE A 13 -34.06 -15.09 15.17
N ILE A 14 -34.61 -13.90 14.94
CA ILE A 14 -34.35 -13.13 13.73
C ILE A 14 -32.85 -12.84 13.78
N GLY A 15 -32.08 -13.60 13.00
CA GLY A 15 -30.67 -13.33 12.78
C GLY A 15 -30.55 -11.93 12.23
N LEU A 16 -30.21 -10.97 13.09
CA LEU A 16 -29.72 -9.68 12.67
C LEU A 16 -28.57 -9.98 11.70
N PRO A 17 -28.56 -9.41 10.48
CA PRO A 17 -27.36 -9.45 9.68
C PRO A 17 -26.29 -8.83 10.58
N ALA A 18 -25.26 -9.60 10.92
CA ALA A 18 -24.06 -9.04 11.49
C ALA A 18 -23.62 -8.00 10.47
N ALA A 19 -23.90 -6.72 10.75
CA ALA A 19 -23.26 -5.64 10.04
C ALA A 19 -21.78 -5.96 10.21
N SER A 20 -21.14 -6.35 9.10
CA SER A 20 -19.70 -6.44 9.03
C SER A 20 -19.24 -5.05 9.42
N GLN A 21 -18.87 -4.87 10.68
CA GLN A 21 -18.10 -3.73 11.12
C GLN A 21 -16.82 -3.89 10.32
N ALA A 22 -16.75 -3.27 9.14
CA ALA A 22 -15.48 -2.93 8.54
C ALA A 22 -14.81 -2.14 9.65
N ALA A 23 -13.89 -2.78 10.37
CA ALA A 23 -13.12 -2.10 11.37
C ALA A 23 -12.57 -0.86 10.66
N ASP A 24 -12.87 0.31 11.22
CA ASP A 24 -12.29 1.58 10.84
C ASP A 24 -10.79 1.45 11.14
N GLN A 25 -10.09 0.73 10.26
CA GLN A 25 -8.68 0.42 10.41
C GLN A 25 -7.99 1.70 9.97
N ASP A 26 -7.78 2.57 10.95
CA ASP A 26 -6.99 3.77 10.78
C ASP A 26 -5.70 3.40 10.05
N PHE A 27 -5.42 4.09 8.95
CA PHE A 27 -4.17 3.96 8.23
C PHE A 27 -3.56 5.33 7.99
N THR A 28 -2.25 5.38 7.95
CA THR A 28 -1.49 6.57 7.59
C THR A 28 -0.90 6.39 6.20
N LEU A 29 -1.13 7.37 5.33
CA LEU A 29 -0.52 7.43 4.01
C LEU A 29 0.64 8.43 4.01
N THR A 30 1.83 7.93 3.70
CA THR A 30 2.95 8.78 3.26
C THR A 30 2.97 8.79 1.73
N TYR A 31 2.93 9.98 1.13
CA TYR A 31 2.78 10.15 -0.31
C TYR A 31 3.79 11.15 -0.85
N HIS A 32 4.57 10.74 -1.84
CA HIS A 32 5.53 11.60 -2.53
C HIS A 32 5.38 11.49 -4.05
N VAL A 33 5.64 12.59 -4.74
CA VAL A 33 5.73 12.62 -6.20
C VAL A 33 6.95 13.44 -6.59
N GLU A 34 7.76 12.89 -7.49
CA GLU A 34 8.93 13.57 -8.04
C GLU A 34 8.96 13.45 -9.56
N ARG A 35 9.51 14.47 -10.24
CA ARG A 35 9.67 14.51 -11.69
C ARG A 35 11.15 14.68 -12.01
N ILE A 36 11.76 13.63 -12.55
CA ILE A 36 13.20 13.60 -12.79
C ILE A 36 13.44 13.43 -14.30
N PRO A 37 14.36 14.20 -14.93
CA PRO A 37 14.70 13.98 -16.32
C PRO A 37 15.09 12.52 -16.56
N ALA A 38 14.52 11.89 -17.59
CA ALA A 38 14.77 10.47 -17.89
C ALA A 38 16.25 10.19 -18.22
N ALA A 39 16.99 11.22 -18.66
CA ALA A 39 18.43 11.17 -18.86
C ALA A 39 19.25 11.04 -17.56
N LYS A 40 18.66 11.39 -16.41
CA LYS A 40 19.27 11.23 -15.08
C LYS A 40 18.77 9.96 -14.40
N LEU A 41 17.46 9.69 -14.49
CA LEU A 41 16.84 8.52 -13.87
C LEU A 41 15.87 7.86 -14.83
N SER A 42 16.20 6.66 -15.32
CA SER A 42 15.28 5.86 -16.13
C SER A 42 14.21 5.17 -15.25
N ILE A 43 13.09 4.73 -15.84
CA ILE A 43 12.07 3.97 -15.10
C ILE A 43 12.61 2.65 -14.53
N ASP A 44 13.55 2.01 -15.22
CA ASP A 44 14.16 0.74 -14.78
C ASP A 44 15.12 1.00 -13.61
N THR A 45 15.94 2.06 -13.70
CA THR A 45 16.81 2.50 -12.59
C THR A 45 15.99 2.89 -11.38
N CYS A 46 14.89 3.63 -11.57
CA CYS A 46 13.95 3.98 -10.51
C CYS A 46 13.40 2.74 -9.80
N GLY A 47 12.92 1.73 -10.54
CA GLY A 47 12.45 0.48 -9.95
C GLY A 47 13.54 -0.30 -9.21
N SER A 48 14.76 -0.32 -9.74
CA SER A 48 15.91 -0.97 -9.10
C SER A 48 16.28 -0.30 -7.77
N VAL A 49 16.39 1.03 -7.75
CA VAL A 49 16.71 1.81 -6.54
C VAL A 49 15.65 1.59 -5.46
N VAL A 50 14.37 1.62 -5.83
CA VAL A 50 13.28 1.36 -4.87
C VAL A 50 13.36 -0.05 -4.31
N SER A 51 13.65 -1.05 -5.15
CA SER A 51 13.78 -2.44 -4.71
C SER A 51 14.94 -2.61 -3.73
N GLU A 52 16.09 -1.99 -4.01
CA GLU A 52 17.25 -2.01 -3.12
C GLU A 52 16.95 -1.34 -1.76
N VAL A 53 16.25 -0.21 -1.75
CA VAL A 53 15.83 0.46 -0.51
C VAL A 53 14.87 -0.43 0.28
N ALA A 54 13.90 -1.06 -0.39
CA ALA A 54 12.96 -1.98 0.26
C ALA A 54 13.68 -3.19 0.89
N GLU A 55 14.62 -3.81 0.18
CA GLU A 55 15.43 -4.92 0.68
C GLU A 55 16.28 -4.51 1.89
N LYS A 56 16.93 -3.35 1.86
CA LYS A 56 17.70 -2.80 3.00
C LYS A 56 16.82 -2.51 4.21
N ALA A 57 15.57 -2.13 3.99
CA ALA A 57 14.56 -1.95 5.04
C ALA A 57 13.96 -3.29 5.54
N GLY A 58 14.37 -4.43 4.97
CA GLY A 58 13.85 -5.75 5.35
C GLY A 58 12.42 -6.01 4.87
N LEU A 59 11.94 -5.25 3.89
CA LEU A 59 10.60 -5.39 3.33
C LEU A 59 10.60 -6.39 2.16
N GLY A 60 9.54 -7.18 2.04
CA GLY A 60 9.30 -7.91 0.81
C GLY A 60 8.99 -6.94 -0.32
N ALA A 61 9.57 -7.14 -1.51
CA ALA A 61 9.34 -6.31 -2.69
C ALA A 61 9.14 -7.17 -3.94
N ALA A 62 8.18 -6.77 -4.77
CA ALA A 62 7.94 -7.35 -6.08
C ALA A 62 7.99 -6.24 -7.13
N LEU A 63 8.88 -6.40 -8.10
CA LEU A 63 9.00 -5.52 -9.25
C LEU A 63 8.21 -6.07 -10.43
N GLN A 64 7.40 -5.22 -11.04
CA GLN A 64 6.69 -5.48 -12.29
C GLN A 64 7.03 -4.40 -13.31
N SER A 65 7.47 -4.81 -14.50
CA SER A 65 7.86 -3.91 -15.57
C SER A 65 6.90 -4.00 -16.76
N PHE A 66 6.52 -2.82 -17.27
CA PHE A 66 5.83 -2.59 -18.52
C PHE A 66 6.76 -1.75 -19.40
N PRO A 67 7.51 -2.38 -20.33
CA PRO A 67 8.60 -1.73 -21.04
C PRO A 67 8.22 -0.40 -21.69
N GLY A 68 9.02 0.63 -21.41
CA GLY A 68 8.86 1.98 -21.95
C GLY A 68 7.67 2.77 -21.41
N GLN A 69 6.95 2.27 -20.40
CA GLN A 69 5.74 2.92 -19.87
C GLN A 69 5.76 3.05 -18.35
N LEU A 70 5.99 1.94 -17.65
CA LEU A 70 5.78 1.88 -16.21
C LEU A 70 6.64 0.78 -15.58
N VAL A 71 7.31 1.08 -14.47
CA VAL A 71 7.79 0.08 -13.52
C VAL A 71 7.05 0.29 -12.21
N THR A 72 6.50 -0.77 -11.64
CA THR A 72 5.86 -0.76 -10.33
C THR A 72 6.66 -1.63 -9.37
N VAL A 73 6.96 -1.11 -8.18
CA VAL A 73 7.51 -1.89 -7.07
C VAL A 73 6.51 -1.84 -5.94
N GLN A 74 6.07 -3.00 -5.49
CA GLN A 74 5.09 -3.11 -4.41
C GLN A 74 5.57 -4.10 -3.36
N GLY A 75 5.20 -3.86 -2.12
CA GLY A 75 5.74 -4.64 -1.02
C GLY A 75 5.19 -4.27 0.33
N GLY A 76 5.89 -4.69 1.38
CA GLY A 76 5.58 -4.33 2.77
C GLY A 76 5.68 -5.50 3.74
N THR A 77 4.93 -5.39 4.83
CA THR A 77 4.96 -6.34 5.95
C THR A 77 3.53 -6.73 6.30
N SER A 78 3.23 -8.03 6.17
CA SER A 78 1.89 -8.57 6.43
C SER A 78 1.36 -8.15 7.80
N GLY A 79 0.18 -7.55 7.82
CA GLY A 79 -0.47 -7.08 9.05
C GLY A 79 0.03 -5.73 9.58
N SER A 80 1.09 -5.14 9.03
CA SER A 80 1.62 -3.84 9.46
C SER A 80 1.46 -2.74 8.41
N GLY A 81 1.56 -3.09 7.13
CA GLY A 81 1.42 -2.11 6.07
C GLY A 81 1.93 -2.58 4.72
N ALA A 82 1.76 -1.72 3.73
CA ALA A 82 2.20 -1.95 2.36
C ALA A 82 2.87 -0.70 1.79
N PHE A 83 3.59 -0.85 0.68
CA PHE A 83 4.02 0.27 -0.14
C PHE A 83 3.79 -0.04 -1.62
N VAL A 84 3.62 1.02 -2.41
CA VAL A 84 3.60 0.97 -3.88
C VAL A 84 4.40 2.15 -4.39
N VAL A 85 5.32 1.87 -5.31
CA VAL A 85 6.05 2.89 -6.07
C VAL A 85 5.81 2.68 -7.55
N GLN A 86 5.48 3.74 -8.26
CA GLN A 86 5.31 3.75 -9.70
C GLN A 86 6.33 4.69 -10.34
N CYS A 87 7.18 4.14 -11.19
CA CYS A 87 8.12 4.87 -12.03
C CYS A 87 7.52 4.94 -13.45
N ILE A 88 6.96 6.09 -13.81
CA ILE A 88 6.15 6.30 -15.01
C ILE A 88 6.97 7.08 -16.03
N ALA A 89 7.05 6.59 -17.26
CA ALA A 89 7.65 7.32 -18.36
C ALA A 89 6.63 8.33 -18.93
N VAL A 90 7.00 9.62 -18.92
CA VAL A 90 6.20 10.71 -19.50
C VAL A 90 7.15 11.60 -20.33
N ASP A 91 7.09 11.45 -21.65
CA ASP A 91 8.03 12.08 -22.58
C ASP A 91 9.50 11.86 -22.16
N ALA A 92 10.25 12.94 -21.92
CA ALA A 92 11.63 12.90 -21.45
C ALA A 92 11.76 12.92 -19.91
N THR A 93 10.70 12.57 -19.19
CA THR A 93 10.63 12.62 -17.72
C THR A 93 10.26 11.25 -17.16
N THR A 94 10.94 10.85 -16.09
CA THR A 94 10.51 9.78 -15.19
C THR A 94 9.75 10.41 -14.03
N VAL A 95 8.48 10.06 -13.86
CA VAL A 95 7.66 10.44 -12.71
C VAL A 95 7.70 9.31 -11.69
N ALA A 96 8.16 9.58 -10.48
CA ALA A 96 8.11 8.64 -9.38
C ALA A 96 6.95 9.00 -8.45
N VAL A 97 6.00 8.10 -8.28
CA VAL A 97 4.94 8.20 -7.26
C VAL A 97 5.23 7.16 -6.19
N VAL A 98 5.49 7.60 -4.96
CA VAL A 98 5.86 6.73 -3.83
C VAL A 98 4.76 6.81 -2.77
N GLN A 99 4.22 5.65 -2.39
CA GLN A 99 3.14 5.54 -1.41
C GLN A 99 3.51 4.50 -0.35
N GLY A 100 3.56 4.92 0.91
CA GLY A 100 3.67 4.04 2.08
C GLY A 100 2.37 4.05 2.87
N PHE A 101 1.85 2.87 3.17
CA PHE A 101 0.62 2.66 3.92
C PHE A 101 0.97 1.96 5.23
N ASP A 102 0.85 2.66 6.36
CA ASP A 102 0.94 2.06 7.68
C ASP A 102 -0.49 1.77 8.18
N TYR A 103 -0.78 0.52 8.59
CA TYR A 103 -2.11 0.11 9.10
C TYR A 103 -2.28 0.50 10.58
N GLN A 104 -2.02 1.77 10.85
CA GLN A 104 -2.15 2.45 12.13
C GLN A 104 -2.35 3.96 11.89
N SER A 105 -2.88 4.66 12.90
CA SER A 105 -3.21 6.10 12.83
C SER A 105 -2.01 7.04 12.81
N THR A 106 -0.79 6.52 12.94
CA THR A 106 0.46 7.29 12.87
C THR A 106 1.43 6.70 11.86
N LYS A 107 2.30 7.54 11.32
CA LYS A 107 3.37 7.10 10.43
C LYS A 107 4.24 6.04 11.11
N GLY A 108 4.51 4.97 10.39
CA GLY A 108 5.31 3.85 10.84
C GLY A 108 6.40 3.49 9.82
N PRO A 109 6.92 2.25 9.88
CA PRO A 109 8.03 1.82 9.04
C PRO A 109 7.77 1.92 7.53
N LEU A 110 6.53 1.81 7.06
CA LEU A 110 6.23 1.91 5.63
C LEU A 110 6.30 3.36 5.16
N GLY A 111 5.83 4.30 5.98
CA GLY A 111 6.05 5.71 5.73
C GLY A 111 7.53 6.11 5.77
N ASP A 112 8.31 5.57 6.71
CA ASP A 112 9.75 5.83 6.77
C ASP A 112 10.50 5.25 5.56
N ALA A 113 10.09 4.06 5.10
CA ALA A 113 10.60 3.47 3.87
C ALA A 113 10.26 4.34 2.65
N ALA A 114 9.03 4.87 2.57
CA ALA A 114 8.62 5.78 1.50
C ALA A 114 9.48 7.06 1.44
N ASP A 115 9.83 7.64 2.60
CA ASP A 115 10.75 8.78 2.67
C ASP A 115 12.16 8.42 2.18
N GLN A 116 12.67 7.25 2.56
CA GLN A 116 13.98 6.76 2.12
C GLN A 116 14.00 6.49 0.61
N MET A 117 12.93 5.91 0.06
CA MET A 117 12.79 5.67 -1.37
C MET A 117 12.82 6.99 -2.15
N ILE A 118 12.02 7.99 -1.76
CA ILE A 118 12.03 9.27 -2.48
C ILE A 118 13.37 10.01 -2.33
N ALA A 119 14.02 9.93 -1.16
CA ALA A 119 15.34 10.52 -0.95
C ALA A 119 16.40 9.86 -1.85
N ALA A 120 16.39 8.53 -1.96
CA ALA A 120 17.31 7.80 -2.84
C ALA A 120 17.09 8.17 -4.32
N LEU A 121 15.82 8.23 -4.77
CA LEU A 121 15.51 8.63 -6.15
C LEU A 121 15.95 10.06 -6.47
N LYS A 122 15.85 10.98 -5.50
CA LYS A 122 16.35 12.35 -5.65
C LYS A 122 17.87 12.41 -5.74
N ALA A 123 18.59 11.58 -4.99
CA ALA A 123 20.04 11.52 -5.04
C ALA A 123 20.58 11.08 -6.42
N GLU A 124 19.86 10.22 -7.14
CA GLU A 124 20.19 9.86 -8.53
C GLU A 124 20.06 11.05 -9.51
N ALA A 125 19.33 12.09 -9.12
CA ALA A 125 19.06 13.27 -9.94
C ALA A 125 20.04 14.43 -9.69
N GLU A 126 20.91 14.35 -8.69
CA GLU A 126 21.92 15.36 -8.36
C GLU A 126 23.18 15.20 -9.24
#